data_AF-A0A168MW48-F1
#
_entry.id   AF-A0A168MW48-F1
#
_cell.length_a   1.000
_cell.length_b   1.000
_cell.length_c   1.000
_cell.angle_alpha   90.00
_cell.angle_beta   90.00
_cell.angle_gamma   90.00
#
_symmetry.space_group_name_H-M   'P 1'
#
loop_
_entity.id
_entity.type
_entity.pdbx_description
1 polymer ?
#
loop_
_entity_poly.entity_id
_entity_poly.type
_entity_poly.pdbx_seq_one_letter_code
_entity_poly.pdbx_strand_id
1 'polypeptide(L)'
;MGAAWRDLAGRKSNFNKILDHVKVIRSMGMEVCCTLGMLDEEQAKALKNAGLTAYNHNLDTSREFYPKIITTRTYDERLKTIDNAQNAGISVCSGGIIGLGEKGEDRVGLLHTLSTLKQHPESVPVNALLAVEGTPLEKQEPVSVFEMIRMIATARIIMPKSMVRLSAGRVRFSVPEQAMCFMAGANSIFTGDKLLTTPNNEISDDKKMFELLGLVPKPPNFAQGSDKKQVPVYHQSQMPKCFKPRKDEAASESA
;
A
#
# COMPACT_ATOMS: atom_id res chain seq x y z
N MET A 1 -3.59 -2.37 -9.40
CA MET A 1 -4.19 -3.72 -9.50
C MET A 1 -4.12 -4.37 -8.13
N GLY A 2 -5.26 -4.83 -7.59
CA GLY A 2 -5.31 -5.49 -6.28
C GLY A 2 -5.66 -6.96 -6.45
N ALA A 3 -4.84 -7.85 -5.92
CA ALA A 3 -5.19 -9.24 -5.68
C ALA A 3 -4.88 -9.50 -4.21
N ALA A 4 -5.85 -10.00 -3.44
CA ALA A 4 -5.71 -10.22 -2.01
C ALA A 4 -6.02 -11.69 -1.69
N TRP A 5 -5.03 -12.39 -1.13
CA TRP A 5 -5.17 -13.76 -0.67
C TRP A 5 -4.57 -13.93 0.71
N ARG A 6 -4.90 -15.06 1.36
CA ARG A 6 -4.19 -15.48 2.57
C ARG A 6 -2.71 -15.77 2.26
N ASP A 7 -2.45 -16.65 1.31
CA ASP A 7 -1.12 -17.03 0.85
C ASP A 7 -1.17 -17.50 -0.62
N LEU A 8 0.01 -17.81 -1.17
CA LEU A 8 0.19 -18.30 -2.54
C LEU A 8 0.36 -19.82 -2.62
N ALA A 9 0.22 -20.56 -1.52
CA ALA A 9 0.43 -22.00 -1.48
C ALA A 9 -0.57 -22.72 -2.41
N GLY A 10 -0.06 -23.64 -3.23
CA GLY A 10 -0.87 -24.39 -4.20
C GLY A 10 -1.39 -23.60 -5.41
N ARG A 11 -1.00 -22.32 -5.59
CA ARG A 11 -1.54 -21.42 -6.63
C ARG A 11 -0.53 -21.07 -7.72
N LYS A 12 0.29 -22.03 -8.14
CA LYS A 12 1.39 -21.82 -9.11
C LYS A 12 0.94 -21.12 -10.41
N SER A 13 -0.20 -21.52 -10.97
CA SER A 13 -0.72 -20.93 -12.22
C SER A 13 -1.15 -19.47 -12.07
N ASN A 14 -1.76 -19.10 -10.93
CA ASN A 14 -2.15 -17.72 -10.65
C ASN A 14 -0.92 -16.87 -10.33
N PHE A 15 0.05 -17.41 -9.59
CA PHE A 15 1.29 -16.71 -9.31
C PHE A 15 2.06 -16.37 -10.59
N ASN A 16 2.18 -17.31 -11.54
CA ASN A 16 2.83 -17.05 -12.82
C ASN A 16 2.15 -15.92 -13.61
N LYS A 17 0.81 -15.88 -13.65
CA LYS A 17 0.07 -14.78 -14.28
C LYS A 17 0.38 -13.43 -13.63
N ILE A 18 0.56 -13.40 -12.32
CA ILE A 18 0.92 -12.16 -11.61
C ILE A 18 2.33 -11.73 -11.98
N LEU A 19 3.29 -12.65 -12.07
CA LEU A 19 4.64 -12.33 -12.54
C LEU A 19 4.58 -11.69 -13.94
N ASP A 20 3.74 -12.19 -14.83
CA ASP A 20 3.55 -11.60 -16.16
C ASP A 20 2.90 -10.21 -16.07
N HIS A 21 1.89 -10.01 -15.22
CA HIS A 21 1.29 -8.69 -15.00
C HIS A 21 2.30 -7.69 -14.45
N VAL A 22 3.15 -8.11 -13.50
CA VAL A 22 4.21 -7.26 -12.94
C VAL A 22 5.16 -6.80 -14.04
N LYS A 23 5.63 -7.71 -14.89
CA LYS A 23 6.50 -7.36 -16.04
C LYS A 23 5.85 -6.36 -16.99
N VAL A 24 4.58 -6.59 -17.34
CA VAL A 24 3.84 -5.71 -18.27
C VAL A 24 3.68 -4.31 -17.68
N ILE A 25 3.20 -4.18 -16.44
CA ILE A 25 3.03 -2.87 -15.79
C ILE A 25 4.39 -2.18 -15.61
N ARG A 26 5.43 -2.93 -15.26
CA ARG A 26 6.79 -2.40 -15.13
C ARG A 26 7.30 -1.83 -16.45
N SER A 27 7.00 -2.50 -17.56
CA SER A 27 7.37 -2.06 -18.92
C SER A 27 6.66 -0.77 -19.34
N MET A 28 5.55 -0.41 -18.70
CA MET A 28 4.83 0.86 -18.92
C MET A 28 5.48 2.05 -18.19
N GLY A 29 6.64 1.86 -17.56
CA GLY A 29 7.29 2.92 -16.79
C GLY A 29 6.51 3.27 -15.52
N MET A 30 5.94 2.26 -14.84
CA MET A 30 5.24 2.44 -13.57
C MET A 30 5.92 1.63 -12.46
N GLU A 31 5.83 2.12 -11.23
CA GLU A 31 6.10 1.32 -10.03
C GLU A 31 5.01 0.27 -9.87
N VAL A 32 5.37 -0.92 -9.38
CA VAL A 32 4.44 -2.04 -9.22
C VAL A 32 4.49 -2.52 -7.77
N CYS A 33 3.36 -2.39 -7.09
CA CYS A 33 3.17 -2.91 -5.74
C CYS A 33 2.12 -4.02 -5.72
N CYS A 34 2.39 -5.09 -4.98
CA CYS A 34 1.47 -6.21 -4.80
C CYS A 34 1.21 -6.50 -3.32
N THR A 35 0.07 -7.12 -3.01
CA THR A 35 -0.32 -7.53 -1.65
C THR A 35 -0.95 -8.91 -1.64
N LEU A 36 -0.13 -9.95 -1.80
CA LEU A 36 -0.60 -11.30 -2.12
C LEU A 36 -0.71 -12.22 -0.89
N GLY A 37 -0.72 -11.63 0.30
CA GLY A 37 -0.71 -12.37 1.56
C GLY A 37 0.70 -12.72 2.01
N MET A 38 0.84 -13.89 2.64
CA MET A 38 2.12 -14.37 3.19
C MET A 38 3.03 -14.80 2.03
N LEU A 39 4.27 -14.31 2.06
CA LEU A 39 5.26 -14.49 0.99
C LEU A 39 6.41 -15.33 1.51
N ASP A 40 6.75 -16.40 0.80
CA ASP A 40 7.99 -17.14 1.04
C ASP A 40 9.18 -16.54 0.26
N GLU A 41 10.39 -17.01 0.55
CA GLU A 41 11.62 -16.47 -0.03
C GLU A 41 11.70 -16.71 -1.56
N GLU A 42 11.24 -17.86 -2.06
CA GLU A 42 11.26 -18.18 -3.49
C GLU A 42 10.31 -17.28 -4.27
N GLN A 43 9.11 -17.07 -3.74
CA GLN A 43 8.11 -16.16 -4.31
C GLN A 43 8.60 -14.71 -4.28
N ALA A 44 9.26 -14.30 -3.20
CA ALA A 44 9.84 -12.96 -3.10
C ALA A 44 10.90 -12.74 -4.19
N LYS A 45 11.83 -13.68 -4.36
CA LYS A 45 12.84 -13.62 -5.44
C LYS A 45 12.19 -13.62 -6.82
N ALA A 46 11.16 -14.44 -7.05
CA ALA A 46 10.45 -14.46 -8.32
C ALA A 46 9.75 -13.14 -8.64
N LEU A 47 9.08 -12.51 -7.66
CA LEU A 47 8.46 -11.19 -7.81
C LEU A 47 9.50 -10.10 -8.07
N LYS A 48 10.63 -10.12 -7.35
CA LYS A 48 11.76 -9.22 -7.58
C LYS A 48 12.25 -9.33 -9.02
N ASN A 49 12.52 -10.54 -9.49
CA ASN A 49 12.99 -10.81 -10.85
C ASN A 49 11.97 -10.40 -11.92
N ALA A 50 10.67 -10.44 -11.62
CA ALA A 50 9.63 -9.92 -12.51
C ALA A 50 9.59 -8.37 -12.55
N GLY A 51 10.26 -7.70 -11.62
CA GLY A 51 10.35 -6.24 -11.54
C GLY A 51 9.43 -5.60 -10.50
N LEU A 52 8.96 -6.36 -9.50
CA LEU A 52 8.13 -5.80 -8.42
C LEU A 52 8.94 -4.77 -7.62
N THR A 53 8.39 -3.56 -7.46
CA THR A 53 9.08 -2.48 -6.74
C THR A 53 8.80 -2.52 -5.24
N ALA A 54 7.54 -2.78 -4.86
CA ALA A 54 7.15 -2.85 -3.46
C ALA A 54 6.20 -4.02 -3.13
N TYR A 55 6.25 -4.49 -1.89
CA TYR A 55 5.32 -5.49 -1.36
C TYR A 55 4.57 -4.91 -0.16
N ASN A 56 3.24 -4.91 -0.23
CA ASN A 56 2.39 -4.44 0.85
C ASN A 56 2.03 -5.57 1.80
N HIS A 57 2.43 -5.43 3.07
CA HIS A 57 2.16 -6.37 4.13
C HIS A 57 2.11 -5.65 5.48
N ASN A 58 0.93 -5.20 5.89
CA ASN A 58 0.72 -4.46 7.14
C ASN A 58 1.04 -5.31 8.38
N LEU A 59 1.10 -4.70 9.55
CA LEU A 59 1.02 -5.37 10.86
C LEU A 59 -0.34 -5.12 11.53
N ASP A 60 -1.11 -4.15 11.02
CA ASP A 60 -2.46 -3.74 11.43
C ASP A 60 -2.51 -3.08 12.82
N THR A 61 -1.91 -3.67 13.85
CA THR A 61 -1.89 -3.18 15.25
C THR A 61 -0.67 -3.70 16.01
N SER A 62 -0.62 -3.53 17.34
CA SER A 62 0.41 -4.11 18.21
C SER A 62 0.40 -5.64 18.18
N ARG A 63 1.51 -6.26 18.58
CA ARG A 63 1.62 -7.71 18.72
C ARG A 63 0.62 -8.27 19.73
N GLU A 64 0.40 -7.53 20.81
CA GLU A 64 -0.43 -7.89 21.96
C GLU A 64 -1.93 -7.81 21.62
N PHE A 65 -2.32 -6.87 20.77
CA PHE A 65 -3.72 -6.68 20.35
C PHE A 65 -4.09 -7.48 19.10
N TYR A 66 -3.11 -7.81 18.26
CA TYR A 66 -3.30 -8.57 17.03
C TYR A 66 -4.21 -9.81 17.13
N PRO A 67 -4.03 -10.74 18.10
CA PRO A 67 -4.87 -11.94 18.19
C PRO A 67 -6.35 -11.66 18.51
N LYS A 68 -6.70 -10.44 18.96
CA LYS A 68 -8.10 -10.02 19.14
C LYS A 68 -8.78 -9.63 17.83
N ILE A 69 -8.00 -9.27 16.82
CA ILE A 69 -8.49 -8.80 15.52
C ILE A 69 -8.33 -9.88 14.44
N ILE A 70 -7.17 -10.57 14.41
CA ILE A 70 -6.86 -11.57 13.40
C ILE A 70 -6.34 -12.84 14.08
N THR A 71 -7.08 -13.94 13.95
CA THR A 71 -6.77 -15.25 14.55
C THR A 71 -6.24 -16.28 13.55
N THR A 72 -6.45 -16.05 12.25
CA THR A 72 -6.13 -17.02 11.20
C THR A 72 -4.65 -17.09 10.83
N ARG A 73 -3.84 -16.16 11.34
CA ARG A 73 -2.40 -16.02 11.11
C ARG A 73 -1.77 -15.38 12.34
N THR A 74 -0.49 -15.61 12.58
CA THR A 74 0.25 -15.06 13.71
C THR A 74 0.95 -13.75 13.33
N TYR A 75 1.32 -12.96 14.35
CA TYR A 75 2.11 -11.75 14.14
C TYR A 75 3.49 -12.05 13.54
N ASP A 76 4.12 -13.15 13.97
CA ASP A 76 5.44 -13.56 13.49
C ASP A 76 5.45 -14.02 12.04
N GLU A 77 4.37 -14.64 11.55
CA GLU A 77 4.20 -14.95 10.13
C GLU A 77 4.24 -13.67 9.25
N ARG A 78 3.72 -12.55 9.78
CA ARG A 78 3.75 -11.27 9.07
C ARG A 78 5.13 -10.66 9.06
N LEU A 79 5.81 -10.67 10.20
CA LEU A 79 7.20 -10.21 10.29
C LEU A 79 8.11 -11.03 9.38
N LYS A 80 7.93 -12.35 9.32
CA LYS A 80 8.66 -13.23 8.40
C LYS A 80 8.41 -12.87 6.93
N THR A 81 7.16 -12.54 6.58
CA THR A 81 6.82 -12.08 5.22
C THR A 81 7.52 -10.76 4.88
N ILE A 82 7.56 -9.81 5.82
CA ILE A 82 8.29 -8.54 5.66
C ILE A 82 9.79 -8.80 5.47
N ASP A 83 10.39 -9.68 6.29
CA ASP A 83 11.80 -10.04 6.19
C ASP A 83 12.14 -10.70 4.84
N ASN A 84 11.30 -11.64 4.37
CA ASN A 84 11.47 -12.26 3.05
C ASN A 84 11.46 -11.23 1.91
N ALA A 85 10.56 -10.24 1.96
CA ALA A 85 10.51 -9.17 0.97
C ALA A 85 11.78 -8.29 1.02
N GLN A 86 12.24 -7.90 2.22
CA GLN A 86 13.46 -7.11 2.40
C GLN A 86 14.71 -7.86 1.92
N ASN A 87 14.83 -9.15 2.28
CA ASN A 87 15.97 -9.98 1.88
C ASN A 87 16.00 -10.23 0.35
N ALA A 88 14.84 -10.25 -0.31
CA ALA A 88 14.75 -10.27 -1.77
C ALA A 88 15.02 -8.90 -2.43
N GLY A 89 15.27 -7.83 -1.67
CA GLY A 89 15.52 -6.50 -2.21
C GLY A 89 14.27 -5.79 -2.74
N ILE A 90 13.09 -6.20 -2.27
CA ILE A 90 11.81 -5.55 -2.55
C ILE A 90 11.52 -4.54 -1.44
N SER A 91 11.12 -3.33 -1.80
CA SER A 91 10.72 -2.33 -0.81
C SER A 91 9.45 -2.75 -0.07
N VAL A 92 9.39 -2.47 1.23
CA VAL A 92 8.23 -2.83 2.05
C VAL A 92 7.27 -1.66 2.19
N CYS A 93 5.99 -1.93 1.99
CA CYS A 93 4.88 -1.09 2.40
C CYS A 93 4.18 -1.76 3.58
N SER A 94 4.35 -1.23 4.80
CA SER A 94 3.78 -1.84 6.00
C SER A 94 3.36 -0.79 7.00
N GLY A 95 2.13 -0.89 7.46
CA GLY A 95 1.53 0.02 8.42
C GLY A 95 0.39 -0.65 9.18
N GLY A 96 -0.65 0.12 9.52
CA GLY A 96 -1.79 -0.43 10.24
C GLY A 96 -3.08 0.38 10.18
N ILE A 97 -4.01 0.02 11.07
CA ILE A 97 -5.37 0.55 11.12
C ILE A 97 -5.62 1.11 12.53
N ILE A 98 -6.12 2.34 12.58
CA ILE A 98 -6.58 3.02 13.79
C ILE A 98 -8.07 2.76 13.94
N GLY A 99 -8.55 2.55 15.17
CA GLY A 99 -9.98 2.42 15.49
C GLY A 99 -10.51 0.98 15.48
N LEU A 100 -9.63 -0.02 15.60
CA LEU A 100 -9.97 -1.42 15.80
C LEU A 100 -10.51 -1.73 17.22
N GLY A 101 -10.51 -0.74 18.11
CA GLY A 101 -10.73 -0.90 19.55
C GLY A 101 -9.43 -0.99 20.35
N GLU A 102 -8.29 -0.72 19.69
CA GLU A 102 -6.96 -0.68 20.29
C GLU A 102 -6.78 0.54 21.21
N LYS A 103 -5.87 0.44 22.19
CA LYS A 103 -5.48 1.56 23.05
C LYS A 103 -4.33 2.36 22.45
N GLY A 104 -4.03 3.52 23.04
CA GLY A 104 -2.87 4.32 22.62
C GLY A 104 -1.54 3.54 22.69
N GLU A 105 -1.37 2.70 23.70
CA GLU A 105 -0.21 1.80 23.86
C GLU A 105 -0.07 0.83 22.68
N ASP A 106 -1.18 0.33 22.13
CA ASP A 106 -1.15 -0.58 20.99
C ASP A 106 -0.67 0.13 19.71
N ARG A 107 -1.04 1.40 19.53
CA ARG A 107 -0.56 2.21 18.41
C ARG A 107 0.94 2.50 18.53
N VAL A 108 1.41 2.75 19.75
CA VAL A 108 2.85 2.87 20.04
C VAL A 108 3.55 1.54 19.75
N GLY A 109 2.99 0.41 20.16
CA GLY A 109 3.55 -0.92 19.87
C GLY A 109 3.66 -1.20 18.37
N LEU A 110 2.65 -0.84 17.58
CA LEU A 110 2.70 -0.91 16.11
C LEU A 110 3.84 -0.05 15.54
N LEU A 111 3.88 1.23 15.90
CA LEU A 111 4.88 2.17 15.39
C LEU A 111 6.30 1.79 15.80
N HIS A 112 6.50 1.38 17.05
CA HIS A 112 7.76 0.88 17.56
C HIS A 112 8.21 -0.35 16.79
N THR A 113 7.31 -1.31 16.52
CA THR A 113 7.66 -2.49 15.72
C THR A 113 8.13 -2.09 14.32
N LEU A 114 7.41 -1.19 13.64
CA LEU A 114 7.78 -0.75 12.30
C LEU A 114 9.11 0.02 12.26
N SER A 115 9.36 0.87 13.26
CA SER A 115 10.59 1.66 13.34
C SER A 115 11.81 0.86 13.81
N THR A 116 11.62 -0.34 14.36
CA THR A 116 12.71 -1.21 14.84
C THR A 116 12.98 -2.41 13.93
N LEU A 117 12.30 -2.49 12.77
CA LEU A 117 12.68 -3.43 11.71
C LEU A 117 14.12 -3.16 11.24
N LYS A 118 14.78 -4.19 10.71
CA LYS A 118 16.13 -4.11 10.12
C LYS A 118 16.28 -2.93 9.15
N GLN A 119 15.23 -2.67 8.38
CA GLN A 119 15.06 -1.47 7.58
C GLN A 119 13.63 -0.95 7.79
N HIS A 120 13.48 0.37 7.98
CA HIS A 120 12.17 0.99 8.02
C HIS A 120 11.39 0.68 6.73
N PRO A 121 10.07 0.45 6.79
CA PRO A 121 9.26 0.36 5.59
C PRO A 121 9.43 1.61 4.72
N GLU A 122 9.55 1.45 3.41
CA GLU A 122 9.64 2.60 2.51
C GLU A 122 8.34 3.40 2.53
N SER A 123 7.21 2.71 2.66
CA SER A 123 5.89 3.31 2.81
C SER A 123 5.20 2.78 4.06
N VAL A 124 4.68 3.68 4.89
CA VAL A 124 3.93 3.39 6.11
C VAL A 124 2.50 3.87 5.93
N PRO A 125 1.57 3.01 5.46
CA PRO A 125 0.16 3.36 5.37
C PRO A 125 -0.49 3.46 6.75
N VAL A 126 -1.15 4.58 7.00
CA VAL A 126 -2.00 4.80 8.17
C VAL A 126 -3.44 4.83 7.68
N ASN A 127 -4.24 3.87 8.14
CA ASN A 127 -5.63 3.71 7.77
C ASN A 127 -6.51 4.03 8.98
N ALA A 128 -7.64 4.71 8.77
CA ALA A 128 -8.72 4.70 9.75
C ALA A 128 -9.67 3.54 9.43
N LEU A 129 -10.16 2.86 10.46
CA LEU A 129 -11.17 1.84 10.30
C LEU A 129 -12.41 2.43 9.61
N LEU A 130 -12.82 1.78 8.53
CA LEU A 130 -14.14 1.94 7.95
C LEU A 130 -15.00 0.80 8.49
N ALA A 131 -15.89 1.10 9.42
CA ALA A 131 -16.86 0.14 9.93
C ALA A 131 -17.80 -0.26 8.79
N VAL A 132 -17.90 -1.56 8.52
CA VAL A 132 -18.73 -2.14 7.46
C VAL A 132 -19.73 -3.09 8.10
N GLU A 133 -21.00 -2.95 7.71
CA GLU A 133 -22.09 -3.82 8.15
C GLU A 133 -21.76 -5.31 7.91
N GLY A 134 -22.07 -6.15 8.89
CA GLY A 134 -21.80 -7.58 8.88
C GLY A 134 -20.39 -7.95 9.35
N THR A 135 -19.49 -6.98 9.58
CA THR A 135 -18.19 -7.25 10.20
C THR A 135 -18.31 -7.19 11.73
N PRO A 136 -17.48 -7.93 12.50
CA PRO A 136 -17.47 -7.83 13.97
C PRO A 136 -17.17 -6.42 14.52
N LEU A 137 -16.65 -5.52 13.67
CA LEU A 137 -16.30 -4.14 14.01
C LEU A 137 -17.29 -3.11 13.44
N GLU A 138 -18.47 -3.53 12.98
CA GLU A 138 -19.47 -2.66 12.36
C GLU A 138 -19.97 -1.52 13.26
N LYS A 139 -19.86 -1.68 14.59
CA LYS A 139 -20.30 -0.69 15.60
C LYS A 139 -19.15 0.14 16.17
N GLN A 140 -17.96 0.05 15.60
CA GLN A 140 -16.83 0.87 16.05
C GLN A 140 -17.07 2.33 15.69
N GLU A 141 -16.78 3.21 16.65
CA GLU A 141 -16.90 4.63 16.44
C GLU A 141 -15.86 5.15 15.44
N PRO A 142 -16.20 6.19 14.65
CA PRO A 142 -15.26 6.83 13.74
C PRO A 142 -14.02 7.34 14.46
N VAL A 143 -12.85 7.06 13.90
CA VAL A 143 -11.59 7.65 14.36
C VAL A 143 -11.63 9.16 14.18
N SER A 144 -11.32 9.91 15.25
CA SER A 144 -11.22 11.36 15.15
C SER A 144 -10.01 11.77 14.30
N VAL A 145 -10.12 12.90 13.59
CA VAL A 145 -9.00 13.43 12.81
C VAL A 145 -7.76 13.69 13.68
N PHE A 146 -7.92 14.07 14.94
CA PHE A 146 -6.79 14.35 15.84
C PHE A 146 -5.98 13.09 16.17
N GLU A 147 -6.63 11.93 16.27
CA GLU A 147 -5.93 10.66 16.47
C GLU A 147 -5.19 10.23 15.19
N MET A 148 -5.77 10.49 14.02
CA MET A 148 -5.11 10.29 12.72
C MET A 148 -3.87 11.18 12.57
N ILE A 149 -4.02 12.49 12.84
CA ILE A 149 -2.93 13.48 12.82
C ILE A 149 -1.81 13.06 13.77
N ARG A 150 -2.14 12.66 15.00
CA ARG A 150 -1.17 12.21 15.99
C ARG A 150 -0.39 11.00 15.49
N MET A 151 -1.07 9.98 14.95
CA MET A 151 -0.42 8.78 14.42
C MET A 151 0.53 9.12 13.26
N ILE A 152 0.10 9.99 12.34
CA ILE A 152 0.90 10.44 11.19
C ILE A 152 2.14 11.22 11.67
N ALA A 153 1.96 12.17 12.59
CA ALA A 153 3.05 12.96 13.14
C ALA A 153 4.08 12.08 13.85
N THR A 154 3.63 11.15 14.69
CA THR A 154 4.53 10.21 15.37
C THR A 154 5.27 9.34 14.35
N ALA A 155 4.57 8.76 13.37
CA ALA A 155 5.19 7.96 12.31
C ALA A 155 6.26 8.76 11.52
N ARG A 156 5.96 10.01 11.15
CA ARG A 156 6.92 10.90 10.46
C ARG A 156 8.16 11.15 11.30
N ILE A 157 8.01 11.44 12.59
CA ILE A 157 9.14 11.76 13.48
C ILE A 157 10.08 10.56 13.64
N ILE A 158 9.53 9.37 13.90
CA ILE A 158 10.36 8.18 14.18
C ILE A 158 10.85 7.48 12.91
N MET A 159 10.18 7.66 11.77
CA MET A 159 10.57 7.11 10.47
C MET A 159 10.72 8.24 9.42
N PRO A 160 11.70 9.15 9.56
CA PRO A 160 11.78 10.38 8.78
C PRO A 160 11.97 10.18 7.28
N LYS A 161 12.58 9.06 6.88
CA LYS A 161 12.82 8.71 5.46
C LYS A 161 11.66 7.96 4.80
N SER A 162 10.71 7.46 5.58
CA SER A 162 9.57 6.70 5.07
C SER A 162 8.51 7.64 4.50
N MET A 163 7.80 7.18 3.47
CA MET A 163 6.57 7.82 3.01
C MET A 163 5.43 7.46 3.96
N VAL A 164 4.82 8.44 4.61
CA VAL A 164 3.66 8.19 5.47
C VAL A 164 2.41 8.39 4.62
N ARG A 165 1.63 7.32 4.43
CA ARG A 165 0.51 7.32 3.48
C ARG A 165 -0.82 7.46 4.20
N LEU A 166 -1.50 8.59 3.99
CA LEU A 166 -2.90 8.78 4.38
C LEU A 166 -3.79 7.93 3.45
N SER A 167 -4.26 6.79 3.97
CA SER A 167 -4.81 5.71 3.15
C SER A 167 -6.32 5.57 3.31
N ALA A 168 -6.82 4.41 3.77
CA ALA A 168 -8.24 4.18 3.94
C ALA A 168 -8.85 5.05 5.05
N GLY A 169 -10.11 5.44 4.88
CA GLY A 169 -10.83 6.34 5.78
C GLY A 169 -10.72 7.83 5.43
N ARG A 170 -9.83 8.21 4.50
CA ARG A 170 -9.64 9.60 4.04
C ARG A 170 -10.93 10.28 3.58
N VAL A 171 -11.84 9.52 2.94
CA VAL A 171 -13.14 10.01 2.43
C VAL A 171 -14.02 10.64 3.52
N ARG A 172 -13.77 10.35 4.80
CA ARG A 172 -14.52 10.93 5.93
C ARG A 172 -13.97 12.27 6.41
N PHE A 173 -12.77 12.64 5.97
CA PHE A 173 -12.10 13.87 6.38
C PHE A 173 -12.34 14.97 5.35
N SER A 174 -12.74 16.14 5.84
CA SER A 174 -12.82 17.38 5.08
C SER A 174 -11.43 17.80 4.56
N VAL A 175 -11.42 18.73 3.60
CA VAL A 175 -10.17 19.24 3.02
C VAL A 175 -9.22 19.84 4.07
N PRO A 176 -9.67 20.68 5.04
CA PRO A 176 -8.79 21.17 6.10
C PRO A 176 -8.23 20.05 7.00
N GLU A 177 -9.02 19.02 7.29
CA GLU A 177 -8.57 17.87 8.09
C GLU A 177 -7.48 17.06 7.36
N GLN A 178 -7.66 16.84 6.05
CA GLN A 178 -6.62 16.22 5.22
C GLN A 178 -5.38 17.11 5.11
N ALA A 179 -5.54 18.43 4.99
CA ALA A 179 -4.44 19.39 4.99
C ALA A 179 -3.60 19.29 6.27
N MET A 180 -4.24 19.18 7.43
CA MET A 180 -3.56 18.95 8.70
C MET A 180 -2.80 17.61 8.73
N CYS A 181 -3.33 16.56 8.09
CA CYS A 181 -2.61 15.29 7.94
C CYS A 181 -1.35 15.43 7.06
N PHE A 182 -1.42 16.20 5.96
CA PHE A 182 -0.24 16.51 5.14
C PHE A 182 0.79 17.33 5.94
N MET A 183 0.36 18.35 6.67
CA MET A 183 1.23 19.16 7.54
C MET A 183 1.87 18.33 8.65
N ALA A 184 1.16 17.34 9.20
CA ALA A 184 1.69 16.41 10.18
C ALA A 184 2.78 15.47 9.63
N GLY A 185 2.88 15.34 8.31
CA GLY A 185 3.93 14.59 7.64
C GLY A 185 3.46 13.50 6.70
N ALA A 186 2.15 13.36 6.44
CA ALA A 186 1.67 12.51 5.35
C ALA A 186 2.16 13.07 4.02
N ASN A 187 2.59 12.20 3.11
CA ASN A 187 3.10 12.61 1.79
C ASN A 187 2.78 11.58 0.70
N SER A 188 1.74 10.78 0.91
CA SER A 188 1.25 9.78 -0.05
C SER A 188 -0.24 9.54 0.21
N ILE A 189 -1.01 9.33 -0.86
CA ILE A 189 -2.43 8.95 -0.82
C ILE A 189 -2.73 7.87 -1.86
N PHE A 190 -3.89 7.23 -1.75
CA PHE A 190 -4.46 6.45 -2.86
C PHE A 190 -5.40 7.34 -3.68
N THR A 191 -5.23 7.38 -4.99
CA THR A 191 -6.10 8.12 -5.91
C THR A 191 -6.87 7.15 -6.82
N GLY A 192 -8.07 7.55 -7.22
CA GLY A 192 -9.04 6.74 -7.99
C GLY A 192 -10.32 6.47 -7.19
N ASP A 193 -11.42 6.23 -7.90
CA ASP A 193 -12.80 6.27 -7.34
C ASP A 193 -13.08 5.22 -6.26
N LYS A 194 -12.29 4.14 -6.21
CA LYS A 194 -12.39 3.07 -5.21
C LYS A 194 -11.00 2.62 -4.76
N LEU A 195 -10.91 2.18 -3.50
CA LEU A 195 -9.74 1.47 -2.99
C LEU A 195 -9.79 -0.01 -3.43
N LEU A 196 -9.96 -0.94 -2.48
CA LEU A 196 -10.19 -2.35 -2.77
C LEU A 196 -11.68 -2.65 -2.92
N THR A 197 -12.47 -2.24 -1.93
CA THR A 197 -13.91 -2.50 -1.88
C THR A 197 -14.73 -1.30 -1.43
N THR A 198 -14.09 -0.30 -0.82
CA THR A 198 -14.75 0.91 -0.30
C THR A 198 -14.59 2.10 -1.24
N PRO A 199 -15.51 3.08 -1.18
CA PRO A 199 -15.35 4.36 -1.85
C PRO A 199 -14.05 5.06 -1.44
N ASN A 200 -13.56 5.91 -2.34
CA ASN A 200 -12.43 6.81 -2.13
C ASN A 200 -12.80 8.19 -2.67
N ASN A 201 -11.99 9.22 -2.39
CA ASN A 201 -12.19 10.53 -3.00
C ASN A 201 -12.04 10.44 -4.52
N GLU A 202 -12.83 11.24 -5.24
CA GLU A 202 -12.70 11.36 -6.68
C GLU A 202 -11.36 12.00 -7.06
N ILE A 203 -10.85 11.64 -8.25
CA ILE A 203 -9.59 12.20 -8.77
C ILE A 203 -9.69 13.73 -8.95
N SER A 204 -10.88 14.22 -9.30
CA SER A 204 -11.21 15.65 -9.43
C SER A 204 -10.99 16.40 -8.11
N ASP A 205 -11.44 15.82 -7.00
CA ASP A 205 -11.33 16.42 -5.68
C ASP A 205 -9.90 16.35 -5.12
N ASP A 206 -9.21 15.23 -5.34
CA ASP A 206 -7.78 15.11 -5.00
C ASP A 206 -6.95 16.19 -5.72
N LYS A 207 -7.23 16.45 -7.00
CA LYS A 207 -6.55 17.51 -7.79
C LYS A 207 -6.80 18.90 -7.22
N LYS A 208 -8.06 19.26 -6.94
CA LYS A 208 -8.41 20.56 -6.33
C LYS A 208 -7.73 20.76 -4.99
N MET A 209 -7.68 19.72 -4.15
CA MET A 209 -6.98 19.78 -2.88
C MET A 209 -5.47 19.98 -3.07
N PHE A 210 -4.86 19.28 -4.03
CA PHE A 210 -3.43 19.44 -4.32
C PHE A 210 -3.10 20.84 -4.80
N GLU A 211 -3.91 21.41 -5.69
CA GLU A 211 -3.79 22.80 -6.14
C GLU A 211 -3.91 23.78 -4.97
N LEU A 212 -4.95 23.63 -4.13
CA LEU A 212 -5.18 24.48 -2.96
C LEU A 212 -4.00 24.44 -1.97
N LEU A 213 -3.42 23.27 -1.74
CA LEU A 213 -2.34 23.05 -0.78
C LEU A 213 -0.94 23.25 -1.38
N GLY A 214 -0.82 23.51 -2.68
CA GLY A 214 0.46 23.63 -3.39
C GLY A 214 1.27 22.33 -3.44
N LEU A 215 0.60 21.18 -3.45
CA LEU A 215 1.24 19.86 -3.47
C LEU A 215 1.57 19.41 -4.90
N VAL A 216 2.78 18.88 -5.10
CA VAL A 216 3.25 18.39 -6.40
C VAL A 216 3.41 16.87 -6.37
N PRO A 217 2.83 16.12 -7.34
CA PRO A 217 3.04 14.68 -7.44
C PRO A 217 4.52 14.31 -7.63
N LYS A 218 4.98 13.28 -6.92
CA LYS A 218 6.32 12.73 -7.09
C LYS A 218 6.38 11.84 -8.35
N PRO A 219 7.41 11.96 -9.20
CA PRO A 219 7.60 11.04 -10.31
C PRO A 219 7.93 9.61 -9.80
N PRO A 220 7.63 8.56 -10.60
CA PRO A 220 8.02 7.19 -10.27
C PRO A 220 9.52 7.08 -9.99
N ASN A 221 9.91 6.37 -8.94
CA ASN A 221 11.32 6.19 -8.59
C ASN A 221 11.78 4.74 -8.83
N PHE A 222 12.33 4.50 -10.00
CA PHE A 222 12.86 3.19 -10.37
C PHE A 222 14.20 2.81 -9.73
N ALA A 223 14.82 3.73 -8.99
CA ALA A 223 16.00 3.45 -8.19
C ALA A 223 15.65 3.09 -6.73
N GLN A 224 14.36 3.18 -6.35
CA GLN A 224 13.84 2.71 -5.07
C GLN A 224 13.38 1.25 -5.24
N GLY A 225 14.02 0.36 -4.47
CA GLY A 225 14.17 -1.06 -4.77
C GLY A 225 15.58 -1.34 -5.29
N SER A 226 16.25 -2.38 -4.81
CA SER A 226 17.71 -2.60 -4.97
C SER A 226 18.20 -2.88 -6.41
N ASP A 227 17.47 -2.48 -7.46
CA ASP A 227 17.89 -2.67 -8.86
C ASP A 227 18.29 -1.36 -9.52
N LYS A 228 19.49 -1.39 -10.12
CA LYS A 228 19.88 -0.46 -11.19
C LYS A 228 18.99 -0.73 -12.41
N LYS A 229 18.69 0.33 -13.17
CA LYS A 229 17.92 0.36 -14.44
C LYS A 229 18.17 -0.85 -15.36
N GLN A 230 17.46 -1.97 -15.15
CA GLN A 230 17.11 -2.88 -16.23
C GLN A 230 15.61 -2.76 -16.41
N VAL A 231 15.21 -1.87 -17.32
CA VAL A 231 13.84 -1.84 -17.82
C VAL A 231 13.70 -3.09 -18.70
N PRO A 232 12.83 -4.06 -18.38
CA PRO A 232 12.58 -5.17 -19.28
C PRO A 232 11.98 -4.60 -20.58
N VAL A 233 12.67 -4.79 -21.70
CA VAL A 233 12.14 -4.40 -23.02
C VAL A 233 11.19 -5.49 -23.48
N TYR A 234 9.89 -5.23 -23.46
CA TYR A 234 8.85 -6.13 -23.99
C TYR A 234 8.41 -5.68 -25.38
N HIS A 235 8.32 -6.59 -26.34
CA HIS A 235 7.70 -6.32 -27.64
C HIS A 235 6.18 -6.42 -27.52
N GLN A 236 5.43 -5.50 -28.16
CA GLN A 236 3.95 -5.46 -28.15
C GLN A 236 3.29 -6.80 -28.52
N SER A 237 3.96 -7.63 -29.32
CA SER A 237 3.50 -8.98 -29.68
C SER A 237 3.32 -9.91 -28.49
N GLN A 238 3.96 -9.62 -27.35
CA GLN A 238 3.97 -10.43 -26.13
C GLN A 238 3.04 -9.88 -25.03
N MET A 239 2.32 -8.76 -25.27
CA MET A 239 1.37 -8.22 -24.28
C MET A 239 0.13 -9.12 -24.13
N PRO A 240 -0.27 -9.47 -22.88
CA PRO A 240 -1.53 -10.18 -22.62
C PRO A 240 -2.72 -9.42 -23.23
N LYS A 241 -3.73 -10.14 -23.73
CA LYS A 241 -4.90 -9.54 -24.39
C LYS A 241 -5.59 -8.45 -23.56
N CYS A 242 -5.59 -8.57 -22.23
CA CYS A 242 -6.19 -7.59 -21.32
C CYS A 242 -5.46 -6.25 -21.23
N PHE A 243 -4.22 -6.16 -21.73
CA PHE A 243 -3.42 -4.93 -21.76
C PHE A 243 -3.21 -4.38 -23.17
N LYS A 244 -3.80 -5.01 -24.20
CA LYS A 244 -3.80 -4.42 -25.54
C LYS A 244 -4.81 -3.27 -25.56
N PRO A 245 -4.47 -2.10 -26.13
CA PRO A 245 -5.42 -1.01 -26.27
C PRO A 245 -6.67 -1.49 -27.00
N ARG A 246 -7.86 -1.07 -26.54
CA ARG A 246 -9.11 -1.37 -27.24
C ARG A 246 -9.05 -0.67 -28.59
N LYS A 247 -9.51 -1.34 -29.65
CA LYS A 247 -9.51 -0.79 -31.01
C LYS A 247 -10.26 0.54 -31.13
N ASP A 248 -11.11 0.85 -30.16
CA ASP A 248 -12.00 2.01 -30.17
C ASP A 248 -11.34 3.30 -29.62
N GLU A 249 -10.15 3.21 -29.02
CA GLU A 249 -9.40 4.37 -28.50
C GLU A 249 -8.32 4.90 -29.47
N ALA A 250 -8.10 4.24 -30.61
CA ALA A 250 -7.12 4.66 -31.61
C ALA A 250 -7.68 5.64 -32.67
N ALA A 251 -8.93 6.09 -32.53
CA ALA A 251 -9.63 6.87 -33.56
C ALA A 251 -9.89 8.34 -33.18
N SER A 252 -9.31 8.88 -32.09
CA SER A 252 -9.52 10.28 -31.70
C SER A 252 -8.29 11.19 -31.79
N GLU A 253 -7.19 10.73 -32.39
CA GLU A 253 -6.04 11.59 -32.74
C GLU A 253 -5.90 11.68 -34.27
N SER A 254 -6.89 12.33 -34.91
CA SER A 254 -6.75 12.95 -36.23
C SER A 254 -7.99 13.79 -36.54
N ALA A 255 -8.05 14.98 -35.93
CA ALA A 255 -8.76 16.15 -36.42
C ALA A 255 -8.13 17.42 -35.81
#